data_AF-A0A445A5E2-F1
#
_entry.id   AF-A0A445A5E2-F1
#
_cell.length_a   1.000
_cell.length_b   1.000
_cell.length_c   1.000
_cell.angle_alpha   90.00
_cell.angle_beta   90.00
_cell.angle_gamma   90.00
#
_symmetry.space_group_name_H-M   'P 1'
#
loop_
_entity.id
_entity.type
_entity.pdbx_description
1 polymer ?
#
loop_
_entity_poly.entity_id
_entity_poly.type
_entity_poly.pdbx_seq_one_letter_code
_entity_poly.pdbx_strand_id
1 'polypeptide(L)' 'MLRSIEEGIEKANISKYGLASGIVTKNMDIANTVSRSIRAGIVWINCFFAFDVDCLLEAT' A
#
# COMPACT_ATOMS: atom_id res chain seq x y z
N MET A 1 16.98 4.80 -7.93
CA MET A 1 16.86 4.98 -6.47
C MET A 1 15.80 6.05 -6.23
N LEU A 2 14.83 5.81 -5.34
CA LEU A 2 13.84 6.81 -4.94
C LEU A 2 14.49 7.81 -3.99
N ARG A 3 14.20 9.11 -4.15
CA ARG A 3 14.81 10.18 -3.34
C ARG A 3 13.93 10.65 -2.19
N SER A 4 12.61 10.52 -2.32
CA SER A 4 11.65 10.83 -1.25
C SER A 4 10.46 9.87 -1.25
N ILE A 5 9.63 9.96 -0.20
CA ILE A 5 8.42 9.17 -0.07
C ILE A 5 7.37 9.61 -1.10
N GLU A 6 7.28 10.91 -1.35
CA GLU A 6 6.37 11.50 -2.34
C GLU A 6 6.70 10.99 -3.74
N GLU A 7 7.98 10.94 -4.11
CA GLU A 7 8.42 10.33 -5.38
C GLU A 7 8.03 8.84 -5.45
N GLY A 8 8.07 8.15 -4.31
CA GLY A 8 7.66 6.75 -4.20
C GLY A 8 6.16 6.55 -4.43
N ILE A 9 5.35 7.39 -3.78
CA ILE A 9 3.88 7.38 -3.92
C ILE A 9 3.49 7.71 -5.35
N GLU A 10 4.10 8.73 -5.95
CA GLU A 10 3.81 9.13 -7.33
C GLU A 10 4.09 7.97 -8.29
N LYS A 11 5.27 7.34 -8.19
CA LYS A 11 5.62 6.18 -9.04
C LYS A 11 4.72 4.97 -8.79
N ALA A 12 4.35 4.68 -7.54
CA ALA A 12 3.42 3.60 -7.22
C ALA A 12 2.04 3.81 -7.86
N ASN A 13 1.62 5.07 -8.00
CA ASN A 13 0.35 5.45 -8.59
C ASN A 13 0.37 5.57 -10.12
N ILE A 14 1.54 5.59 -10.77
CA ILE A 14 1.68 5.57 -12.25
C ILE A 14 1.44 4.14 -12.76
N SER A 15 0.24 3.64 -12.52
CA SER A 15 -0.26 2.36 -12.98
C SER A 15 -1.73 2.51 -13.37
N LYS A 16 -2.13 1.83 -14.44
CA LYS A 16 -3.56 1.69 -14.80
C LYS A 16 -4.29 0.70 -13.89
N TYR A 17 -3.55 -0.07 -13.10
CA TYR A 17 -4.04 -1.08 -12.18
C TYR A 17 -3.90 -0.62 -10.73
N GLY A 18 -4.66 -1.23 -9.82
CA GLY A 18 -4.65 -0.91 -8.40
C GLY A 18 -5.15 -2.07 -7.53
N LEU A 19 -4.68 -3.30 -7.79
CA LEU A 19 -5.14 -4.47 -7.02
C LEU A 19 -4.57 -4.46 -5.60
N ALA A 20 -3.25 -4.52 -5.49
CA ALA A 20 -2.55 -4.60 -4.21
C ALA A 20 -1.24 -3.79 -4.23
N SER A 21 -0.82 -3.35 -3.05
CA SER A 21 0.46 -2.68 -2.78
C SER A 21 1.11 -3.25 -1.51
N GLY A 22 2.43 -3.16 -1.43
CA GLY A 22 3.21 -3.56 -0.25
C GLY A 22 4.14 -2.45 0.22
N ILE A 23 4.14 -2.17 1.52
CA ILE A 23 4.96 -1.16 2.17
C ILE A 23 5.89 -1.87 3.15
N VAL A 24 7.20 -1.65 3.04
CA VAL A 24 8.17 -2.15 4.03
C VAL A 24 8.79 -0.95 4.75
N THR A 25 8.46 -0.79 6.03
CA THR A 25 8.92 0.33 6.85
C THR A 25 8.87 -0.01 8.33
N LYS A 26 9.75 0.60 9.11
CA LYS A 26 9.71 0.57 10.59
C LYS A 26 9.02 1.80 11.19
N ASN A 27 8.77 2.83 10.39
CA ASN A 27 8.17 4.08 10.84
C ASN A 27 6.65 4.04 10.59
N MET A 28 5.88 4.23 11.67
CA MET A 28 4.43 4.16 11.65
C MET A 28 3.77 5.34 10.90
N ASP A 29 4.33 6.53 10.99
CA ASP A 29 3.83 7.70 10.29
C ASP A 29 3.97 7.52 8.78
N ILE A 30 5.10 6.96 8.34
CA ILE A 30 5.32 6.59 6.94
C ILE A 30 4.32 5.52 6.51
N ALA A 31 4.11 4.48 7.32
CA ALA A 31 3.16 3.41 7.00
C ALA A 31 1.74 3.97 6.79
N ASN A 32 1.27 4.83 7.70
CA ASN A 32 -0.05 5.46 7.63
C ASN A 32 -0.19 6.43 6.45
N THR A 33 0.84 7.24 6.21
CA THR A 33 0.83 8.22 5.12
C THR A 33 0.81 7.53 3.76
N VAL A 34 1.71 6.56 3.55
CA VAL A 34 1.86 5.87 2.27
C VAL A 34 0.66 4.96 1.98
N SER A 35 0.17 4.22 2.99
CA SER A 35 -0.98 3.32 2.79
C SER A 35 -2.24 4.04 2.34
N ARG A 36 -2.49 5.26 2.85
CA ARG A 36 -3.63 6.09 2.43
C ARG A 36 -3.42 6.83 1.12
N SER A 37 -2.18 6.93 0.66
CA SER A 37 -1.82 7.70 -0.55
C SER A 37 -1.70 6.82 -1.81
N ILE A 38 -1.49 5.52 -1.66
CA ILE A 38 -1.42 4.58 -2.79
C ILE A 38 -2.83 4.19 -3.25
N ARG A 39 -3.06 4.24 -4.57
CA ARG A 39 -4.30 3.82 -5.22
C ARG A 39 -4.30 2.30 -5.47
N ALA A 40 -4.48 1.55 -4.39
CA ALA A 40 -4.65 0.10 -4.44
C ALA A 40 -5.78 -0.35 -3.50
N GLY A 41 -6.50 -1.43 -3.87
CA GLY A 41 -7.58 -1.99 -3.05
C GLY A 41 -7.06 -2.69 -1.79
N ILE A 42 -5.87 -3.29 -1.86
CA ILE A 42 -5.23 -3.97 -0.73
C ILE A 42 -3.87 -3.31 -0.49
N VAL A 43 -3.55 -2.98 0.77
CA VAL A 43 -2.23 -2.49 1.15
C VAL A 43 -1.69 -3.35 2.28
N TRP A 44 -0.61 -4.08 2.01
CA TRP A 44 0.11 -4.84 3.03
C TRP A 44 1.26 -4.02 3.59
N ILE A 45 1.45 -4.06 4.91
CA ILE A 45 2.55 -3.37 5.60
C ILE A 45 3.40 -4.43 6.29
N ASN A 46 4.68 -4.53 5.89
CA ASN A 46 5.66 -5.51 6.37
C ASN A 46 5.24 -6.98 6.18
N CYS A 47 4.27 -7.26 5.31
CA CYS A 47 3.86 -8.59 4.89
C CYS A 47 3.49 -8.59 3.39
N PHE A 48 3.33 -9.77 2.79
CA PHE A 48 2.89 -9.94 1.41
C PHE A 48 2.02 -11.18 1.30
N PHE A 49 1.00 -11.14 0.45
CA PHE A 49 0.02 -12.24 0.26
C PHE A 49 -0.67 -12.70 1.55
N ALA A 50 -0.80 -11.77 2.51
CA ALA A 50 -1.61 -11.98 3.70
C ALA A 50 -3.09 -11.79 3.32
N PHE A 51 -3.71 -12.88 2.87
CA PHE A 51 -5.13 -12.95 2.60
C PHE A 51 -5.83 -13.59 3.81
N ASP A 52 -6.87 -12.93 4.28
CA ASP A 52 -7.81 -13.48 5.26
C ASP A 52 -9.18 -13.63 4.60
N VAL A 53 -9.85 -14.73 4.89
CA VAL A 53 -11.16 -15.07 4.31
C VAL A 53 -12.23 -14.07 4.78
N ASP A 54 -12.06 -13.52 5.99
CA ASP A 54 -13.05 -12.62 6.60
C ASP A 54 -12.94 -11.17 6.09
N CYS A 55 -11.76 -10.74 5.61
CA CYS A 55 -11.51 -9.36 5.17
C CYS A 55 -12.33 -8.94 3.94
N LEU A 56 -12.70 -9.90 3.07
CA LEU A 56 -13.53 -9.64 1.90
C LEU A 56 -15.02 -9.44 2.22
N LEU A 57 -15.48 -9.89 3.39
CA LEU A 57 -16.89 -9.85 3.77
C LEU A 57 -17.30 -8.52 4.41
N GLU A 58 -16.38 -7.76 4.99
CA GLU A 58 -16.68 -6.46 5.61
C GLU A 58 -16.56 -5.25 4.67
N ALA A 59 -16.11 -5.45 3.44
CA ALA A 59 -15.91 -4.38 2.45
C ALA A 59 -17.11 -4.12 1.54
N THR A 60 -18.27 -4.75 1.80
CA THR A 60 -19.53 -4.56 1.05
C THR A 60 -20.57 -3.87 1.93
#